data_AF-A0A1C5F4Q9-F1
#
_entry.id   AF-A0A1C5F4Q9-F1
#
_cell.length_a   1.000
_cell.length_b   1.000
_cell.length_c   1.000
_cell.angle_alpha   90.00
_cell.angle_beta   90.00
_cell.angle_gamma   90.00
#
_symmetry.space_group_name_H-M   'P 1'
#
loop_
_entity.id
_entity.type
_entity.pdbx_description
1 polymer ?
#
loop_
_entity_poly.entity_id
_entity_poly.type
_entity_poly.pdbx_seq_one_letter_code
_entity_poly.pdbx_strand_id
1 'polypeptide(L)'
;SAEQGWWDGILPDCWLLIEWPEDAEAPTDYWLSSLPADTPLTDVVRLAKVRWRIEHDYRELKHGLGLDHFEGRSWPGWHHHATLVTAAHAFLTEQRLAPKASTPDSLSTRPSTPSRAS
;
A
#
# COMPACT_ATOMS: atom_id res chain seq x y z
N SER A 1 -32.87 29.70 -7.17
CA SER A 1 -33.38 28.33 -6.97
C SER A 1 -32.21 27.41 -6.71
N ALA A 2 -31.97 27.10 -5.45
CA ALA A 2 -30.99 26.10 -5.03
C ALA A 2 -31.77 25.12 -4.16
N GLU A 3 -32.29 24.06 -4.75
CA GLU A 3 -32.86 22.95 -4.00
C GLU A 3 -31.68 22.17 -3.42
N GLN A 4 -31.37 22.45 -2.16
CA GLN A 4 -30.56 21.55 -1.35
C GLN A 4 -31.37 20.27 -1.15
N GLY A 5 -31.07 19.25 -1.95
CA GLY A 5 -31.57 17.89 -1.79
C GLY A 5 -31.01 17.29 -0.51
N TRP A 6 -31.72 17.46 0.59
CA TRP A 6 -31.49 16.71 1.82
C TRP A 6 -32.03 15.29 1.59
N TRP A 7 -31.13 14.32 1.72
CA TRP A 7 -31.25 12.90 1.38
C TRP A 7 -32.65 12.28 1.62
N ASP A 8 -33.15 11.53 0.64
CA ASP A 8 -34.51 10.97 0.57
C ASP A 8 -34.74 9.70 1.41
N GLY A 9 -33.76 9.29 2.22
CA GLY A 9 -33.85 8.10 3.05
C GLY A 9 -33.51 6.79 2.32
N ILE A 10 -33.27 6.85 1.00
CA ILE A 10 -32.99 5.68 0.18
C ILE A 10 -31.51 5.74 -0.21
N LEU A 11 -30.75 4.70 0.14
CA LEU A 11 -29.42 4.54 -0.42
C LEU A 11 -29.58 4.23 -1.91
N PRO A 12 -28.93 4.99 -2.80
CA PRO A 12 -28.88 4.61 -4.21
C PRO A 12 -28.30 3.20 -4.34
N ASP A 13 -28.67 2.51 -5.41
CA ASP A 13 -28.16 1.17 -5.71
C ASP A 13 -26.63 1.15 -5.57
N CYS A 14 -26.14 0.27 -4.70
CA CYS A 14 -24.72 0.16 -4.39
C CYS A 14 -24.29 -1.31 -4.35
N TRP A 15 -23.01 -1.53 -4.62
CA TRP A 15 -22.42 -2.85 -4.57
C TRP A 15 -21.94 -3.18 -3.17
N LEU A 16 -22.29 -4.37 -2.69
CA LEU A 16 -21.72 -4.97 -1.50
C LEU A 16 -20.68 -6.02 -1.92
N LEU A 17 -19.40 -5.74 -1.67
CA LEU A 17 -18.34 -6.74 -1.77
C LEU A 17 -18.17 -7.40 -0.40
N ILE A 18 -18.13 -8.73 -0.39
CA ILE A 18 -17.94 -9.54 0.81
C ILE A 18 -16.71 -10.42 0.59
N GLU A 19 -15.76 -10.36 1.52
CA GLU A 19 -14.66 -11.32 1.56
C GLU A 19 -15.02 -12.47 2.49
N TRP A 20 -15.09 -13.67 1.91
CA TRP A 20 -15.37 -14.90 2.62
C TRP A 20 -14.26 -15.92 2.35
N PRO A 21 -13.28 -16.04 3.27
CA PRO A 21 -12.24 -17.07 3.17
C PRO A 21 -12.82 -18.48 3.26
N GLU A 22 -12.23 -19.44 2.55
CA GLU A 22 -12.73 -20.84 2.49
C GLU A 22 -12.84 -21.50 3.87
N ASP A 23 -11.91 -21.18 4.79
CA ASP A 23 -11.85 -21.76 6.13
C ASP A 23 -12.65 -20.96 7.18
N ALA A 24 -13.40 -19.92 6.78
CA ALA A 24 -14.11 -19.05 7.70
C ALA A 24 -15.60 -19.38 7.81
N GLU A 25 -16.10 -19.49 9.04
CA GLU A 25 -17.53 -19.74 9.32
C GLU A 25 -18.44 -18.55 8.97
N ALA A 26 -17.86 -17.34 8.89
CA ALA A 26 -18.53 -16.11 8.48
C ALA A 26 -17.59 -15.20 7.68
N PRO A 27 -18.10 -14.23 6.89
CA PRO A 27 -17.26 -13.32 6.15
C PRO A 27 -16.40 -12.43 7.05
N THR A 28 -15.18 -12.13 6.61
CA THR A 28 -14.20 -11.36 7.40
C THR A 28 -14.28 -9.87 7.14
N ASP A 29 -14.65 -9.47 5.93
CA ASP A 29 -14.68 -8.07 5.53
C ASP A 29 -15.83 -7.76 4.57
N TYR A 30 -16.28 -6.51 4.63
CA TYR A 30 -17.42 -5.98 3.87
C TYR A 30 -17.07 -4.59 3.34
N TRP A 31 -17.40 -4.32 2.07
CA TRP A 31 -17.25 -3.00 1.46
C TRP A 31 -18.50 -2.62 0.69
N LEU A 32 -18.94 -1.37 0.87
CA LEU A 32 -19.96 -0.74 0.05
C LEU A 32 -19.31 0.15 -1.01
N SER A 33 -19.83 0.08 -2.23
CA SER A 33 -19.29 0.82 -3.37
C SER A 33 -20.40 1.44 -4.21
N SER A 34 -20.23 2.71 -4.57
CA SER A 34 -21.09 3.43 -5.52
C SER A 34 -20.57 3.36 -6.96
N LEU A 35 -19.69 2.41 -7.27
CA LEU A 35 -19.14 2.24 -8.62
C LEU A 35 -20.23 1.74 -9.60
N PRO A 36 -20.12 2.10 -10.90
CA PRO A 36 -21.04 1.61 -11.93
C PRO A 36 -21.16 0.08 -11.98
N ALA A 37 -22.33 -0.41 -12.37
CA ALA A 37 -22.64 -1.84 -12.42
C ALA A 37 -21.79 -2.66 -13.41
N ASP A 38 -21.22 -2.00 -14.41
CA ASP A 38 -20.32 -2.57 -15.40
C ASP A 38 -18.84 -2.54 -14.95
N THR A 39 -18.55 -2.08 -13.73
CA THR A 39 -17.18 -2.09 -13.20
C THR A 39 -16.69 -3.53 -13.01
N PRO A 40 -15.52 -3.91 -13.56
CA PRO A 40 -14.97 -5.25 -13.37
C PRO A 40 -14.75 -5.59 -11.90
N LEU A 41 -15.12 -6.81 -11.48
CA LEU A 41 -14.92 -7.27 -10.10
C LEU A 41 -13.47 -7.14 -9.64
N THR A 42 -12.51 -7.39 -10.53
CA THR A 42 -11.08 -7.24 -10.26
C THR A 42 -10.70 -5.81 -9.84
N ASP A 43 -11.34 -4.79 -10.42
CA ASP A 43 -11.11 -3.40 -10.05
C ASP A 43 -11.75 -3.04 -8.72
N VAL A 44 -12.97 -3.56 -8.46
CA VAL A 44 -13.65 -3.38 -7.16
C VAL A 44 -12.81 -4.01 -6.04
N VAL A 45 -12.34 -5.25 -6.23
CA VAL A 45 -11.46 -5.94 -5.27
C VAL A 45 -10.14 -5.20 -5.09
N ARG A 46 -9.52 -4.73 -6.19
CA ARG A 46 -8.28 -3.93 -6.12
C ARG A 46 -8.48 -2.69 -5.25
N LEU A 47 -9.55 -1.93 -5.47
CA LEU A 47 -9.85 -0.73 -4.69
C LEU A 47 -10.13 -1.06 -3.22
N ALA A 48 -10.91 -2.11 -2.94
CA ALA A 48 -11.19 -2.57 -1.59
C ALA A 48 -9.91 -2.92 -0.82
N LYS A 49 -8.95 -3.58 -1.49
CA LYS A 49 -7.67 -3.97 -0.90
C LYS A 49 -6.63 -2.83 -0.84
N VAL A 50 -6.74 -1.81 -1.69
CA VAL A 50 -5.85 -0.62 -1.64
C VAL A 50 -5.94 0.10 -0.28
N ARG A 51 -7.11 0.09 0.39
CA ARG A 51 -7.25 0.68 1.73
C ARG A 51 -6.21 0.15 2.71
N TRP A 52 -6.03 -1.17 2.76
CA TRP A 52 -5.04 -1.81 3.62
C TRP A 52 -3.61 -1.38 3.31
N ARG A 53 -3.31 -1.20 2.01
CA ARG A 53 -2.02 -0.68 1.57
C ARG A 53 -1.80 0.76 2.01
N ILE A 54 -2.81 1.63 1.94
CA ILE A 54 -2.73 3.01 2.45
C ILE A 54 -2.41 3.02 3.96
N GLU A 55 -3.08 2.19 4.75
CA GLU A 55 -2.83 2.09 6.19
C GLU A 55 -1.41 1.60 6.50
N HIS A 56 -0.91 0.63 5.73
CA HIS A 56 0.46 0.16 5.83
C HIS A 56 1.46 1.26 5.47
N ASP A 57 1.29 1.91 4.32
CA ASP A 57 2.15 3.00 3.84
C ASP A 57 2.16 4.17 4.84
N TYR A 58 1.03 4.47 5.48
CA TYR A 58 0.93 5.49 6.53
C TYR A 58 1.71 5.12 7.80
N ARG A 59 1.70 3.84 8.19
CA ARG A 59 2.55 3.36 9.30
C ARG A 59 4.03 3.51 8.97
N GLU A 60 4.42 3.19 7.74
CA GLU A 60 5.80 3.35 7.26
C GLU A 60 6.21 4.83 7.25
N LEU A 61 5.37 5.71 6.72
CA LEU A 61 5.59 7.16 6.73
C LEU A 61 5.78 7.71 8.14
N LYS A 62 4.93 7.30 9.10
CA LYS A 62 5.05 7.71 10.50
C LYS A 62 6.29 7.14 11.18
N HIS A 63 6.32 5.83 11.38
CA HIS A 63 7.33 5.20 12.23
C HIS A 63 8.67 5.02 11.52
N GLY A 64 8.65 4.73 10.22
CA GLY A 64 9.87 4.48 9.45
C GLY A 64 10.55 5.76 8.97
N LEU A 65 9.77 6.78 8.60
CA LEU A 65 10.28 7.99 7.95
C LEU A 65 10.06 9.28 8.77
N GLY A 66 9.41 9.18 9.93
CA GLY A 66 9.29 10.29 10.88
C GLY A 66 8.31 11.38 10.45
N LEU A 67 7.19 11.03 9.81
CA LEU A 67 6.15 11.99 9.48
C LEU A 67 5.65 12.76 10.71
N ASP A 68 5.65 12.13 11.88
CA ASP A 68 5.25 12.69 13.18
C ASP A 68 6.43 13.25 14.01
N HIS A 69 7.65 13.26 13.47
CA HIS A 69 8.85 13.79 14.15
C HIS A 69 9.08 15.29 13.92
N PHE A 70 8.15 16.01 13.30
CA PHE A 70 8.30 17.45 13.07
C PHE A 70 8.06 18.26 14.36
N GLU A 71 9.09 18.97 14.83
CA GLU A 71 9.04 19.76 16.07
C GLU A 71 8.91 21.29 15.83
N GLY A 72 8.86 21.73 14.57
CA GLY A 72 8.72 23.14 14.21
C GLY A 72 7.31 23.70 14.42
N ARG A 73 7.16 25.02 14.30
CA ARG A 73 5.87 25.73 14.50
C ARG A 73 5.41 26.56 13.29
N SER A 74 6.01 26.34 12.12
CA SER A 74 5.65 27.05 10.90
C SER A 74 4.95 26.11 9.92
N TRP A 75 3.88 26.60 9.31
CA TRP A 75 3.19 25.88 8.24
C TRP A 75 4.13 25.54 7.06
N PRO A 76 4.98 26.47 6.56
CA PRO A 76 5.95 26.12 5.53
C PRO A 76 6.92 25.01 5.96
N GLY A 77 7.41 25.05 7.21
CA GLY A 77 8.32 24.02 7.72
C GLY A 77 7.67 22.64 7.77
N TRP A 78 6.42 22.56 8.25
CA TRP A 78 5.65 21.32 8.26
C TRP A 78 5.41 20.80 6.84
N HIS A 79 5.07 21.69 5.90
CA HIS A 79 4.81 21.31 4.51
C HIS A 79 6.08 20.77 3.82
N HIS A 80 7.22 21.41 4.02
CA HIS A 80 8.50 20.90 3.53
C HIS A 80 8.84 19.54 4.12
N HIS A 81 8.65 19.36 5.43
CA HIS A 81 8.86 18.07 6.10
C HIS A 81 7.99 16.97 5.52
N ALA A 82 6.67 17.19 5.45
CA ALA A 82 5.73 16.23 4.88
C ALA A 82 6.06 15.89 3.42
N THR A 83 6.48 16.87 2.63
CA THR A 83 6.90 16.67 1.23
C THR A 83 8.15 15.79 1.14
N LEU A 84 9.18 16.05 1.95
CA LEU A 84 10.42 15.26 1.94
C LEU A 84 10.18 13.82 2.41
N VAL A 85 9.38 13.64 3.47
CA VAL A 85 8.99 12.30 3.96
C VAL A 85 8.22 11.52 2.87
N THR A 86 7.28 12.18 2.17
CA THR A 86 6.54 11.58 1.06
C THR A 86 7.45 11.20 -0.12
N ALA A 87 8.41 12.07 -0.46
CA ALA A 87 9.38 11.80 -1.53
C ALA A 87 10.29 10.61 -1.19
N ALA A 88 10.76 10.51 0.07
CA ALA A 88 11.54 9.38 0.54
C ALA A 88 10.74 8.06 0.47
N HIS A 89 9.47 8.08 0.88
CA HIS A 89 8.58 6.92 0.76
C HIS A 89 8.39 6.48 -0.69
N ALA A 90 8.17 7.42 -1.61
CA ALA A 90 8.06 7.11 -3.04
C ALA A 90 9.35 6.47 -3.56
N PHE A 91 10.51 7.05 -3.24
CA PHE A 91 11.80 6.47 -3.62
C PHE A 91 11.98 5.03 -3.10
N LEU A 92 11.70 4.77 -1.82
CA LEU A 92 11.81 3.42 -1.25
C LEU A 92 10.81 2.44 -1.88
N THR A 93 9.61 2.91 -2.21
CA THR A 93 8.60 2.10 -2.90
C THR A 93 9.09 1.70 -4.29
N GLU A 94 9.67 2.62 -5.07
CA GLU A 94 10.28 2.31 -6.37
C GLU A 94 11.42 1.30 -6.23
N GLN A 95 12.30 1.45 -5.23
CA GLN A 95 13.38 0.48 -4.97
C GLN A 95 12.85 -0.92 -4.62
N ARG A 96 11.70 -1.03 -3.93
CA ARG A 96 11.05 -2.31 -3.63
C ARG A 96 10.42 -2.96 -4.86
N LEU A 97 9.90 -2.16 -5.78
CA LEU A 97 9.26 -2.64 -7.01
C LEU A 97 10.27 -2.96 -8.11
N ALA A 98 11.47 -2.38 -8.05
CA ALA A 98 12.54 -2.67 -8.98
C ALA A 98 12.90 -4.17 -8.93
N PRO A 99 13.00 -4.86 -10.10
CA PRO A 99 13.46 -6.24 -10.13
C PRO A 99 14.84 -6.31 -9.49
N LYS A 100 15.01 -7.19 -8.50
CA LYS A 100 16.33 -7.44 -7.91
C LYS A 100 17.22 -7.95 -9.05
N ALA A 101 18.25 -7.17 -9.41
CA ALA A 101 19.19 -7.58 -10.44
C ALA A 101 19.66 -9.00 -10.11
N SER A 102 19.60 -9.91 -11.10
CA SER A 102 20.21 -11.22 -10.97
C SER A 102 21.66 -10.98 -10.59
N THR A 103 22.01 -11.22 -9.33
CA THR A 103 23.40 -11.31 -8.93
C THR A 103 24.00 -12.32 -9.90
N PRO A 104 24.95 -11.95 -10.78
CA PRO A 104 25.65 -12.95 -11.55
C PRO A 104 26.24 -13.88 -10.50
N ASP A 105 25.99 -15.19 -10.63
CA ASP A 105 26.56 -16.21 -9.77
C ASP A 105 27.95 -15.73 -9.36
N SER A 106 28.11 -15.42 -8.07
CA SER A 106 29.43 -15.12 -7.54
C SER A 106 30.27 -16.29 -8.01
N LEU A 107 31.19 -16.02 -8.94
CA LEU A 107 32.23 -16.95 -9.33
C LEU A 107 33.07 -17.11 -8.07
N SER A 108 32.58 -17.95 -7.17
CA SER A 108 33.31 -18.52 -6.06
C SER A 108 34.40 -19.32 -6.73
N THR A 109 35.53 -18.64 -6.87
CA THR A 109 36.82 -19.18 -7.27
C THR A 109 36.97 -20.56 -6.64
N ARG A 110 37.14 -21.54 -7.53
CA ARG A 110 37.27 -22.97 -7.25
C ARG A 110 38.08 -23.27 -5.99
N PRO A 111 37.73 -24.31 -5.21
CA PRO A 111 38.67 -24.86 -4.25
C PRO A 111 39.85 -25.46 -5.02
N SER A 112 41.05 -25.00 -4.73
CA SER A 112 42.28 -25.57 -5.28
C SER A 112 43.39 -25.48 -4.24
N THR A 113 43.48 -26.50 -3.39
CA THR A 113 44.78 -27.09 -3.06
C THR A 113 44.59 -28.54 -2.61
N PRO A 114 45.05 -29.54 -3.38
CA PRO A 114 45.34 -30.84 -2.82
C PRO A 114 46.75 -30.79 -2.22
N SER A 115 46.91 -31.14 -0.95
CA SER A 115 48.22 -31.56 -0.45
C SER A 115 48.15 -33.01 0.01
N ARG A 116 48.99 -33.80 -0.66
CA ARG A 116 49.17 -35.24 -0.55
C ARG A 116 50.05 -35.58 0.66
N ALA A 117 49.78 -36.77 1.19
CA ALA A 117 50.52 -37.61 2.14
C ALA A 117 51.97 -37.25 2.52
N SER A 118 52.26 -37.38 3.83
CA SER A 118 53.30 -38.24 4.39
C SER A 118 52.88 -38.72 5.77
#